data_AF-A0A969CJR0-F1
#
_entry.id   AF-A0A969CJR0-F1
#
_cell.length_a   1.000
_cell.length_b   1.000
_cell.length_c   1.000
_cell.angle_alpha   90.00
_cell.angle_beta   90.00
_cell.angle_gamma   90.00
#
_symmetry.space_group_name_H-M   'P 1'
#
loop_
_entity.id
_entity.type
_entity.pdbx_description
1 polymer ?
#
loop_
_entity_poly.entity_id
_entity_poly.type
_entity_poly.pdbx_seq_one_letter_code
_entity_poly.pdbx_strand_id
1 'polypeptide(L)'
;MPRTKPQPESKLILTNRVHLNEAVRQYQSGKNLAEVGRHFGVSGQYLGRVFKKHKIPRHIGGHGDYLPAIRKRHRTVIQYWQDGYSVPQIARMTGYTAGGADYIIRKAGLIDGPPPPTGNSKKRRNRR
;
A
#
# COMPACT_ATOMS: atom_id res chain seq x y z
N MET A 1 -17.37 13.51 -5.70
CA MET A 1 -16.93 13.37 -4.28
C MET A 1 -16.56 14.76 -3.75
N PRO A 2 -17.40 15.39 -2.90
CA PRO A 2 -17.10 16.69 -2.34
C PRO A 2 -15.89 16.62 -1.41
N ARG A 3 -14.91 17.52 -1.61
CA ARG A 3 -13.78 17.68 -0.69
C ARG A 3 -14.29 18.44 0.53
N THR A 4 -14.63 17.73 1.59
CA THR A 4 -14.96 18.34 2.89
C THR A 4 -13.77 19.17 3.35
N LYS A 5 -13.99 20.49 3.49
CA LYS A 5 -12.99 21.39 4.08
C LYS A 5 -12.78 20.95 5.53
N PRO A 6 -11.53 20.78 6.00
CA PRO A 6 -11.28 20.41 7.39
C PRO A 6 -11.82 21.50 8.31
N GLN A 7 -12.62 21.10 9.30
CA GLN A 7 -13.18 22.00 10.32
C GLN A 7 -12.03 22.69 11.09
N PRO A 8 -12.14 23.99 11.43
CA PRO A 8 -11.05 24.73 12.08
C PRO A 8 -10.61 24.12 13.42
N GLU A 9 -11.51 23.48 14.16
CA GLU A 9 -11.23 22.84 15.46
C GLU A 9 -10.29 21.63 15.33
N SER A 10 -10.36 20.91 14.21
CA SER A 10 -9.51 19.73 13.96
C SER A 10 -8.02 20.07 13.79
N LYS A 11 -7.70 21.33 13.43
CA LYS A 11 -6.31 21.81 13.36
C LYS A 11 -5.67 21.98 14.73
N LEU A 12 -6.45 22.35 15.76
CA LEU A 12 -5.93 22.57 17.12
C LEU A 12 -5.56 21.26 17.80
N ILE A 13 -6.29 20.18 17.50
CA ILE A 13 -6.15 18.84 18.10
C ILE A 13 -4.76 18.24 17.83
N LEU A 14 -4.21 18.34 16.61
CA LEU A 14 -2.93 17.74 16.24
C LEU A 14 -1.69 18.56 16.64
N THR A 15 -1.89 19.73 17.24
CA THR A 15 -0.83 20.52 17.89
C THR A 15 -0.45 19.93 19.26
N ASN A 16 -1.36 19.16 19.86
CA ASN A 16 -1.11 18.49 21.13
C ASN A 16 -0.20 17.26 20.92
N ARG A 17 0.88 17.17 21.71
CA ARG A 17 1.83 16.04 21.65
C ARG A 17 1.16 14.69 21.86
N VAL A 18 0.10 14.62 22.67
CA VAL A 18 -0.64 13.37 22.94
C VAL A 18 -1.26 12.82 21.66
N HIS A 19 -2.00 13.66 20.92
CA HIS A 19 -2.65 13.24 19.68
C HIS A 19 -1.64 12.95 18.55
N LEU A 20 -0.50 13.67 18.53
CA LEU A 20 0.57 13.37 17.59
C LEU A 20 1.16 11.98 17.85
N ASN A 21 1.45 11.63 19.11
CA ASN A 21 1.98 10.32 19.48
C ASN A 21 0.99 9.20 19.14
N GLU A 22 -0.30 9.42 19.36
CA GLU A 22 -1.33 8.45 19.00
C GLU A 22 -1.42 8.28 17.48
N ALA A 23 -1.39 9.37 16.70
CA ALA A 23 -1.35 9.31 15.24
C ALA A 23 -0.12 8.55 14.72
N VAL A 24 1.05 8.75 15.35
CA VAL A 24 2.29 8.02 15.03
C VAL A 24 2.13 6.53 15.36
N ARG A 25 1.58 6.18 16.51
CA ARG A 25 1.34 4.78 16.91
C ARG A 25 0.43 4.07 15.92
N GLN A 26 -0.66 4.72 15.51
CA GLN A 26 -1.57 4.18 14.50
C GLN A 26 -0.86 4.01 13.14
N TYR A 27 -0.03 4.97 12.75
CA TYR A 27 0.76 4.88 11.53
C TYR A 27 1.76 3.72 11.55
N GLN A 28 2.47 3.53 12.67
CA GLN A 28 3.42 2.43 12.86
C GLN A 28 2.74 1.06 12.88
N SER A 29 1.47 0.97 13.31
CA SER A 29 0.67 -0.25 13.17
C SER A 29 0.30 -0.61 11.73
N GLY A 30 0.73 0.21 10.76
CA GLY A 30 0.52 -0.01 9.34
C GLY A 30 -0.77 0.60 8.79
N LYS A 31 -1.47 1.46 9.56
CA LYS A 31 -2.57 2.25 9.02
C LYS A 31 -2.03 3.35 8.11
N ASN A 32 -2.78 3.67 7.07
CA ASN A 32 -2.37 4.73 6.15
C ASN A 32 -2.73 6.13 6.71
N LEU A 33 -2.11 7.20 6.17
CA LEU A 33 -2.36 8.57 6.64
C LEU A 33 -3.82 9.03 6.43
N ALA A 34 -4.55 8.48 5.47
CA ALA A 34 -5.95 8.81 5.24
C ALA A 34 -6.86 8.17 6.30
N GLU A 35 -6.61 6.93 6.70
CA GLU A 35 -7.31 6.21 7.78
C GLU A 35 -7.03 6.88 9.12
N VAL A 36 -5.76 7.17 9.40
CA VAL A 36 -5.37 7.94 10.58
C VAL A 36 -6.06 9.31 10.54
N GLY A 37 -6.11 9.97 9.38
CA GLY A 37 -6.78 11.26 9.22
C GLY A 37 -8.27 11.19 9.55
N ARG A 38 -8.98 10.18 9.05
CA ARG A 38 -10.41 9.95 9.35
C ARG A 38 -10.64 9.78 10.85
N HIS A 39 -9.76 9.07 11.55
CA HIS A 39 -9.85 8.90 13.00
C HIS A 39 -9.77 10.23 13.76
N PHE A 40 -8.92 11.15 13.30
CA PHE A 40 -8.73 12.47 13.92
C PHE A 40 -9.56 13.59 13.27
N GLY A 41 -10.48 13.26 12.35
CA GLY A 41 -11.30 14.26 11.65
C GLY A 41 -10.52 15.19 10.71
N VAL A 42 -9.33 14.79 10.26
CA VAL A 42 -8.46 15.58 9.37
C VAL A 42 -8.17 14.87 8.04
N SER A 43 -7.75 15.62 7.03
CA SER A 43 -7.31 15.01 5.78
C SER A 43 -5.96 14.31 5.94
N GLY A 44 -5.76 13.19 5.25
CA GLY A 44 -4.46 12.51 5.21
C GLY A 44 -3.33 13.39 4.66
N GLN A 45 -3.66 14.33 3.77
CA GLN A 45 -2.71 15.33 3.28
C GLN A 45 -2.25 16.28 4.40
N TYR A 46 -3.17 16.69 5.29
CA TYR A 46 -2.84 17.49 6.45
C TYR A 46 -1.91 16.72 7.40
N LEU A 47 -2.24 15.47 7.75
CA LEU A 47 -1.34 14.62 8.53
C LEU A 47 0.03 14.43 7.88
N GLY A 48 0.06 14.28 6.55
CA GLY A 48 1.32 14.18 5.81
C GLY A 48 2.19 15.44 5.90
N ARG A 49 1.59 16.63 6.09
CA ARG A 49 2.32 17.87 6.37
C ARG A 49 2.77 17.94 7.84
N VAL A 50 1.92 17.52 8.78
CA VAL A 50 2.25 17.44 10.21
C VAL A 50 3.44 16.49 10.43
N PHE A 51 3.39 15.28 9.87
CA PHE A 51 4.48 14.30 9.99
C PHE A 51 5.79 14.83 9.41
N LYS A 52 5.73 15.52 8.26
CA LYS A 52 6.88 16.19 7.67
C LYS A 52 7.44 17.28 8.60
N LYS A 53 6.57 18.11 9.19
CA LYS A 53 6.97 19.18 10.14
C LYS A 53 7.68 18.61 11.38
N HIS A 54 7.24 17.46 11.87
CA HIS A 54 7.82 16.78 13.03
C HIS A 54 8.94 15.78 12.65
N LYS A 55 9.42 15.78 11.40
CA LYS A 55 10.47 14.88 10.89
C LYS A 55 10.15 13.39 11.08
N ILE A 56 8.87 13.03 11.13
CA ILE A 56 8.43 11.63 11.19
C ILE A 56 8.59 11.03 9.78
N PRO A 57 9.35 9.94 9.63
CA PRO A 57 9.55 9.33 8.33
C PRO A 57 8.21 8.84 7.78
N ARG A 58 7.92 9.26 6.55
CA ARG A 58 6.74 8.78 5.83
C ARG A 58 7.18 7.67 4.89
N HIS A 59 6.44 6.59 4.86
CA HIS A 59 6.52 5.57 3.84
C HIS A 59 6.28 6.25 2.49
N ILE A 60 7.31 6.29 1.64
CA ILE A 60 7.31 7.04 0.37
C ILE A 60 6.41 6.38 -0.69
N GLY A 61 5.85 5.19 -0.44
CA GLY A 61 4.91 4.52 -1.34
C GLY A 61 3.45 4.89 -1.06
N GLY A 62 2.93 5.89 -1.78
CA GLY A 62 1.55 6.38 -1.69
C GLY A 62 0.47 5.44 -2.20
N HIS A 63 0.30 4.27 -1.60
CA HIS A 63 -0.81 3.35 -1.88
C HIS A 63 -1.45 2.87 -0.56
N GLY A 64 -1.94 3.83 0.23
CA GLY A 64 -2.62 3.56 1.50
C GLY A 64 -3.91 2.77 1.35
N ASP A 65 -4.65 2.99 0.26
CA ASP A 65 -5.92 2.29 -0.01
C ASP A 65 -5.70 0.86 -0.55
N TYR A 66 -4.44 0.45 -0.66
CA TYR A 66 -3.97 -0.75 -1.35
C TYR A 66 -3.51 -1.83 -0.36
N LEU A 67 -4.02 -1.87 0.88
CA LEU A 67 -3.49 -2.78 1.91
C LEU A 67 -4.44 -3.94 2.29
N PRO A 68 -5.74 -3.74 2.58
CA PRO A 68 -6.59 -4.88 2.95
C PRO A 68 -6.92 -5.80 1.76
N ALA A 69 -7.37 -5.23 0.64
CA ALA A 69 -7.74 -5.98 -0.55
C ALA A 69 -6.52 -6.66 -1.20
N ILE A 70 -5.36 -6.00 -1.18
CA ILE A 70 -4.12 -6.58 -1.69
C ILE A 70 -3.55 -7.61 -0.73
N ARG A 71 -3.64 -7.44 0.59
CA ARG A 71 -3.29 -8.52 1.54
C ARG A 71 -4.14 -9.76 1.27
N LYS A 72 -5.45 -9.59 1.05
CA LYS A 72 -6.34 -10.70 0.68
C LYS A 72 -5.91 -11.36 -0.63
N ARG A 73 -5.63 -10.57 -1.67
CA ARG A 73 -5.15 -11.11 -2.97
C ARG A 73 -3.76 -11.75 -2.88
N HIS A 74 -2.84 -11.20 -2.09
CA HIS A 74 -1.51 -11.78 -1.83
C HIS A 74 -1.64 -13.13 -1.14
N ARG A 75 -2.55 -13.24 -0.16
CA ARG A 75 -2.84 -14.52 0.50
C ARG A 75 -3.35 -15.56 -0.50
N THR A 76 -4.22 -15.17 -1.44
CA THR A 76 -4.69 -16.07 -2.50
C THR A 76 -3.55 -16.50 -3.44
N VAL A 77 -2.64 -15.58 -3.79
CA VAL A 77 -1.44 -15.92 -4.59
C VAL A 77 -0.57 -16.95 -3.88
N ILE A 78 -0.33 -16.78 -2.57
CA ILE A 78 0.46 -17.71 -1.76
C ILE A 78 -0.24 -19.08 -1.67
N GLN A 79 -1.56 -19.09 -1.47
CA GLN A 79 -2.33 -20.34 -1.40
C GLN A 79 -2.23 -21.13 -2.71
N TYR A 80 -2.49 -20.50 -3.86
CA TYR A 80 -2.38 -21.19 -5.14
C TYR A 80 -0.96 -21.68 -5.44
N TRP A 81 0.08 -20.99 -4.97
CA TRP A 81 1.43 -21.52 -5.08
C TRP A 81 1.61 -22.81 -4.26
N GLN A 82 1.12 -22.82 -3.02
CA GLN A 82 1.17 -24.01 -2.15
C GLN A 82 0.34 -25.17 -2.71
N ASP A 83 -0.73 -24.87 -3.45
CA ASP A 83 -1.56 -25.86 -4.14
C ASP A 83 -0.92 -26.38 -5.45
N GLY A 84 0.28 -25.91 -5.83
CA GLY A 84 1.05 -26.39 -6.98
C GLY A 84 0.76 -25.70 -8.31
N TYR A 85 0.03 -24.58 -8.31
CA TYR A 85 -0.21 -23.82 -9.55
C TYR A 85 1.04 -23.07 -10.01
N SER A 86 1.25 -23.01 -11.33
CA SER A 86 2.36 -22.23 -11.92
C SER A 86 2.09 -20.72 -11.86
N VAL A 87 3.16 -19.90 -11.80
CA VAL A 87 3.07 -18.42 -11.77
C VAL A 87 2.16 -17.84 -12.87
N PRO A 88 2.21 -18.29 -14.14
CA PRO A 88 1.30 -17.81 -15.18
C PRO A 88 -0.17 -18.15 -14.92
N GLN A 89 -0.47 -19.31 -14.33
CA GLN A 89 -1.84 -19.71 -13.97
C GLN A 89 -2.36 -18.83 -12.83
N ILE A 90 -1.55 -18.66 -11.77
CA ILE A 90 -1.89 -17.80 -10.64
C ILE A 90 -2.21 -16.39 -11.12
N ALA A 91 -1.35 -15.81 -11.96
CA ALA A 91 -1.54 -14.48 -12.54
C ALA A 91 -2.90 -14.32 -13.24
N ARG A 92 -3.30 -15.30 -14.07
CA ARG A 92 -4.61 -15.31 -14.74
C ARG A 92 -5.77 -15.38 -13.76
N MET A 93 -5.67 -16.21 -12.71
CA MET A 93 -6.73 -16.41 -11.71
C MET A 93 -6.90 -15.21 -10.78
N THR A 94 -5.81 -14.53 -10.43
CA THR A 94 -5.84 -13.43 -9.45
C THR A 94 -5.89 -12.04 -10.09
N GLY A 95 -5.73 -11.96 -11.41
CA GLY A 95 -5.63 -10.69 -12.16
C GLY A 95 -4.30 -9.96 -11.95
N TYR A 96 -3.26 -10.65 -11.48
CA TYR A 96 -1.91 -10.08 -11.40
C TYR A 96 -1.17 -10.27 -12.73
N THR A 97 -0.12 -9.49 -12.95
CA THR A 97 0.88 -9.86 -13.96
C THR A 97 1.70 -11.04 -13.45
N ALA A 98 2.29 -11.83 -14.34
CA ALA A 98 3.18 -12.93 -13.95
C ALA A 98 4.31 -12.45 -13.02
N GLY A 99 4.93 -11.30 -13.33
CA GLY A 99 5.96 -10.70 -12.47
C GLY A 99 5.43 -10.23 -11.11
N GLY A 100 4.18 -9.76 -11.04
CA GLY A 100 3.54 -9.39 -9.78
C GLY A 100 3.29 -10.60 -8.88
N ALA A 101 2.81 -11.71 -9.44
CA ALA A 101 2.63 -12.96 -8.72
C ALA A 101 3.97 -13.53 -8.24
N ASP A 102 5.00 -13.57 -9.12
CA ASP A 102 6.36 -14.01 -8.77
C ASP A 102 6.95 -13.19 -7.61
N TYR A 103 6.84 -11.86 -7.68
CA TYR A 103 7.30 -10.96 -6.61
C TYR A 103 6.67 -11.30 -5.25
N ILE A 104 5.36 -11.56 -5.23
CA ILE A 104 4.63 -11.89 -3.99
C ILE A 104 5.14 -13.21 -3.40
N ILE A 105 5.33 -14.23 -4.25
CA ILE A 105 5.78 -15.56 -3.83
C ILE A 105 7.22 -15.49 -3.27
N ARG A 106 8.12 -14.77 -3.94
CA ARG A 106 9.49 -14.54 -3.45
C ARG A 106 9.52 -13.76 -2.14
N LYS A 107 8.72 -12.70 -2.04
CA LYS A 107 8.59 -11.92 -0.81
C LYS A 107 8.07 -12.74 0.37
N ALA A 108 7.33 -13.81 0.10
CA ALA A 108 6.88 -14.78 1.10
C ALA A 108 7.95 -15.83 1.45
N GLY A 109 9.12 -15.82 0.80
CA GLY A 109 10.21 -16.77 1.05
C GLY A 109 9.97 -18.18 0.50
N LEU A 110 9.08 -18.33 -0.49
CA LEU A 110 8.69 -19.63 -1.04
C LEU A 110 9.52 -20.06 -2.26
N ILE A 111 10.33 -19.15 -2.81
CA ILE A 111 11.25 -19.39 -3.92
C ILE A 111 12.54 -18.62 -3.66
N ASP A 112 13.68 -19.32 -3.70
CA ASP A 112 14.99 -18.68 -3.69
C ASP A 112 15.44 -18.29 -5.10
N GLY A 113 16.07 -17.13 -5.23
CA GLY A 113 16.70 -16.67 -6.47
C GLY A 113 16.38 -15.22 -6.86
N PRO A 114 17.13 -14.65 -7.82
CA PRO A 114 16.86 -13.31 -8.33
C PRO A 114 15.53 -13.29 -9.10
N PRO A 115 14.79 -12.17 -9.07
CA PRO A 115 13.58 -12.03 -9.86
C PRO A 115 13.91 -12.24 -11.34
N PRO A 116 13.06 -12.93 -12.12
CA PRO A 116 13.26 -13.00 -13.56
C PRO A 116 13.33 -11.56 -14.08
N PRO A 117 14.19 -11.25 -15.06
CA PRO A 117 14.23 -9.92 -15.65
C PRO A 117 12.80 -9.61 -16.09
N THR A 118 12.22 -8.56 -15.52
CA THR A 118 10.88 -8.12 -15.90
C THR A 118 10.98 -7.60 -17.32
N GLY A 119 10.85 -8.52 -18.27
CA GLY A 119 10.83 -8.25 -19.69
C GLY A 119 9.65 -7.33 -19.93
N ASN A 120 9.95 -6.04 -19.93
CA ASN A 120 9.00 -4.98 -20.16
C ASN A 120 8.52 -5.17 -21.60
N SER A 121 7.46 -5.95 -21.75
CA SER A 121 6.88 -6.40 -23.02
C SER A 121 6.10 -5.26 -23.66
N LYS A 122 6.72 -4.08 -23.75
CA LYS A 122 6.40 -3.10 -24.78
C LYS A 122 7.01 -3.59 -26.10
N LYS A 123 6.62 -4.79 -26.56
CA LYS A 123 6.75 -5.11 -27.98
C LYS A 123 5.65 -4.31 -28.67
N ARG A 124 6.03 -3.12 -29.12
CA ARG A 124 5.27 -2.27 -30.03
C ARG A 124 4.58 -3.16 -31.07
N ARG A 125 3.25 -3.26 -31.00
CA ARG A 125 2.45 -3.68 -32.15
C ARG A 125 2.65 -2.61 -33.22
N ASN A 126 3.62 -2.82 -34.10
CA ASN A 126 3.56 -2.20 -35.42
C ASN A 126 2.37 -2.86 -36.13
N ARG A 127 1.19 -2.24 -36.02
CA ARG A 127 0.13 -2.41 -36.99
C ARG A 127 0.64 -1.75 -38.27
N ARG A 128 1.07 -2.58 -39.22
CA ARG A 128 1.06 -2.21 -40.64
C ARG A 128 -0.38 -2.35 -41.14
#